data_AF-A0A957CLM9-F1
#
_entry.id   AF-A0A957CLM9-F1
#
_cell.length_a   1.000
_cell.length_b   1.000
_cell.length_c   1.000
_cell.angle_alpha   90.00
_cell.angle_beta   90.00
_cell.angle_gamma   90.00
#
_symmetry.space_group_name_H-M   'P 1'
#
loop_
_entity.id
_entity.type
_entity.pdbx_description
1 polymer ?
#
loop_
_entity_poly.entity_id
_entity_poly.type
_entity_poly.pdbx_seq_one_letter_code
_entity_poly.pdbx_strand_id
1 'polypeptide(L)'
;MKGFPGFPDGKVRLTQVPNLFFSDLLPIIDNIAELRVTLYAFWALGQKEGKVRYLRLTDFLNDPAFVKGLGPTTEMATEALLDGVERAVARGTFLHINIESADGKMDLYFMNTEKGRAAVDGITKGEWR
;
A
#
# COMPACT_ATOMS: atom_id res chain seq x y z
N MET A 1 -16.30 22.74 5.81
CA MET A 1 -15.05 22.03 5.45
C MET A 1 -14.07 22.19 6.60
N LYS A 2 -13.31 21.13 6.95
CA LYS A 2 -12.18 21.28 7.88
C LYS A 2 -11.01 21.86 7.08
N GLY A 3 -10.45 22.99 7.51
CA GLY A 3 -9.32 23.61 6.84
C GLY A 3 -8.01 22.81 7.00
N PHE A 4 -7.16 22.84 5.98
CA PHE A 4 -5.78 22.38 6.04
C PHE A 4 -4.88 23.62 6.16
N PRO A 5 -4.11 23.80 7.26
CA PRO A 5 -3.35 25.03 7.51
C PRO A 5 -2.10 25.17 6.63
N GLY A 6 -1.82 24.20 5.75
CA GLY A 6 -0.60 24.14 4.95
C GLY A 6 0.46 23.22 5.55
N PHE A 7 1.63 23.19 4.90
CA PHE A 7 2.80 22.44 5.37
C PHE A 7 3.70 23.35 6.21
N PRO A 8 4.31 22.84 7.30
CA PRO A 8 5.19 23.64 8.14
C PRO A 8 6.52 23.97 7.47
N ASP A 9 7.12 25.09 7.84
CA ASP A 9 8.49 25.45 7.43
C ASP A 9 9.54 24.54 8.07
N GLY A 10 10.71 24.42 7.41
CA GLY A 10 11.87 23.69 7.92
C GLY A 10 12.02 22.27 7.37
N LYS A 11 12.76 21.42 8.08
CA LYS A 11 13.06 20.05 7.65
C LYS A 11 11.87 19.12 7.93
N VAL A 12 11.10 18.82 6.89
CA VAL A 12 10.05 17.80 6.91
C VAL A 12 10.55 16.46 6.35
N ARG A 13 10.03 15.35 6.85
CA ARG A 13 10.28 14.04 6.26
C ARG A 13 9.51 13.93 4.94
N LEU A 14 10.19 13.50 3.88
CA LEU A 14 9.61 13.36 2.55
C LEU A 14 9.45 11.89 2.20
N THR A 15 8.30 11.53 1.65
CA THR A 15 8.07 10.24 1.00
C THR A 15 8.46 10.34 -0.45
N GLN A 16 9.40 9.49 -0.89
CA GLN A 16 9.79 9.43 -2.29
C GLN A 16 8.74 8.69 -3.10
N VAL A 17 8.29 9.31 -4.19
CA VAL A 17 7.35 8.73 -5.15
C VAL A 17 8.01 8.74 -6.52
N PRO A 18 8.10 7.60 -7.23
CA PRO A 18 8.72 7.56 -8.56
C PRO A 18 8.01 8.49 -9.56
N ASN A 19 8.74 9.13 -10.47
CA ASN A 19 8.12 9.97 -11.51
C ASN A 19 7.12 9.21 -12.39
N LEU A 20 7.36 7.90 -12.61
CA LEU A 20 6.45 7.00 -13.33
C LEU A 20 5.07 6.88 -12.66
N PHE A 21 4.98 7.15 -11.36
CA PHE A 21 3.67 7.28 -10.72
C PHE A 21 2.86 8.40 -11.37
N PHE A 22 3.46 9.57 -11.61
CA PHE A 22 2.75 10.72 -12.14
C PHE A 22 2.51 10.62 -13.65
N SER A 23 3.45 10.05 -14.41
CA SER A 23 3.35 9.97 -15.88
C SER A 23 2.52 8.79 -16.38
N ASP A 24 2.60 7.64 -15.70
CA ASP A 24 2.08 6.38 -16.26
C ASP A 24 0.94 5.83 -15.40
N LEU A 25 1.11 5.80 -14.08
CA LEU A 25 0.16 5.13 -13.19
C LEU A 25 -1.03 6.03 -12.78
N LEU A 26 -0.76 7.26 -12.35
CA LEU A 26 -1.80 8.20 -11.89
C LEU A 26 -2.85 8.48 -12.97
N PRO A 27 -2.52 8.66 -14.26
CA PRO A 27 -3.53 8.91 -15.30
C PRO A 27 -4.51 7.75 -15.52
N ILE A 28 -4.13 6.52 -15.16
CA ILE A 28 -4.98 5.34 -15.36
C ILE A 28 -5.73 4.93 -14.09
N ILE A 29 -5.38 5.47 -12.91
CA ILE A 29 -6.14 5.25 -11.67
C ILE A 29 -7.44 6.04 -11.74
N ASP A 30 -8.57 5.32 -11.69
CA ASP A 30 -9.92 5.85 -11.83
C ASP A 30 -10.74 5.76 -10.53
N ASN A 31 -10.17 5.18 -9.47
CA ASN A 31 -10.80 5.00 -8.17
C ASN A 31 -10.00 5.71 -7.06
N ILE A 32 -10.72 6.45 -6.20
CA ILE A 32 -10.10 7.23 -5.12
C ILE A 32 -9.51 6.35 -4.00
N ALA A 33 -10.11 5.20 -3.72
CA ALA A 33 -9.59 4.26 -2.75
C ALA A 33 -8.29 3.61 -3.24
N GLU A 34 -8.24 3.22 -4.51
CA GLU A 34 -7.02 2.73 -5.18
C GLU A 34 -5.88 3.76 -5.07
N LEU A 35 -6.16 5.03 -5.39
CA LEU A 35 -5.17 6.10 -5.28
C LEU A 35 -4.64 6.23 -3.85
N ARG A 36 -5.54 6.21 -2.86
CA ARG A 36 -5.19 6.37 -1.45
C ARG A 36 -4.36 5.21 -0.92
N VAL A 37 -4.71 3.96 -1.23
CA VAL A 37 -3.91 2.80 -0.80
C VAL A 37 -2.54 2.78 -1.46
N THR A 38 -2.44 3.21 -2.72
CA THR A 38 -1.17 3.33 -3.44
C THR A 38 -0.25 4.36 -2.78
N LEU A 39 -0.76 5.55 -2.49
CA LEU A 39 0.00 6.60 -1.80
C LEU A 39 0.38 6.19 -0.36
N TYR A 40 -0.55 5.55 0.36
CA TYR A 40 -0.27 4.99 1.66
C TYR A 40 0.88 3.98 1.60
N ALA A 41 0.89 3.11 0.60
CA ALA A 41 1.93 2.11 0.45
C ALA A 41 3.31 2.73 0.21
N PHE A 42 3.44 3.78 -0.61
CA PHE A 42 4.71 4.51 -0.76
C PHE A 42 5.23 5.03 0.58
N TRP A 43 4.36 5.61 1.40
CA TRP A 43 4.73 6.12 2.72
C TRP A 43 5.07 5.00 3.69
N ALA A 44 4.19 4.00 3.85
CA ALA A 44 4.34 2.94 4.82
C ALA A 44 5.58 2.06 4.53
N LEU A 45 5.79 1.67 3.27
CA LEU A 45 6.96 0.87 2.87
C LEU A 45 8.26 1.67 2.87
N GLY A 46 8.17 3.00 2.67
CA GLY A 46 9.30 3.91 2.80
C GLY A 46 9.83 4.01 4.25
N GLN A 47 8.98 3.71 5.24
CA GLN A 47 9.37 3.69 6.65
C GLN A 47 9.86 2.32 7.13
N LYS A 48 9.59 1.24 6.39
CA LYS A 48 10.08 -0.09 6.75
C LYS A 48 11.56 -0.22 6.40
N GLU A 49 12.31 -0.88 7.28
CA GLU A 49 13.70 -1.26 7.04
C GLU A 49 13.79 -2.71 6.54
N GLY A 50 14.95 -3.09 6.01
CA GLY A 50 15.21 -4.46 5.56
C GLY A 50 15.09 -4.69 4.06
N LYS A 51 15.52 -5.89 3.65
CA LYS A 51 15.63 -6.29 2.23
C LYS A 51 14.26 -6.56 1.59
N VAL A 52 13.32 -7.09 2.37
CA VAL A 52 11.98 -7.48 1.91
C VAL A 52 10.96 -6.62 2.65
N ARG A 53 10.16 -5.86 1.90
CA ARG A 53 9.17 -4.93 2.46
C ARG A 53 7.81 -5.22 1.84
N TYR A 54 6.84 -5.50 2.69
CA TYR A 54 5.46 -5.78 2.32
C TYR A 54 4.51 -5.11 3.30
N LEU A 55 3.26 -5.01 2.89
CA LEU A 55 2.13 -4.65 3.73
C LEU A 55 1.21 -5.84 3.89
N ARG A 56 0.53 -5.92 5.03
CA ARG A 56 -0.63 -6.78 5.23
C ARG A 56 -1.88 -5.92 5.25
N LEU A 57 -3.04 -6.51 5.06
CA LEU A 57 -4.31 -5.78 5.22
C LEU A 57 -4.41 -5.14 6.62
N THR A 58 -3.91 -5.85 7.65
CA THR A 58 -3.86 -5.35 9.03
C THR A 58 -2.95 -4.13 9.19
N ASP A 59 -1.93 -3.94 8.35
CA ASP A 59 -1.07 -2.75 8.43
C ASP A 59 -1.86 -1.49 8.04
N PHE A 60 -2.81 -1.59 7.09
CA PHE A 60 -3.72 -0.50 6.75
C PHE A 60 -4.80 -0.30 7.81
N LEU A 61 -5.42 -1.40 8.28
CA LEU A 61 -6.51 -1.37 9.26
C LEU A 61 -6.05 -0.81 10.62
N ASN A 62 -4.79 -1.02 10.97
CA ASN A 62 -4.20 -0.52 12.22
C ASN A 62 -3.80 0.96 12.14
N ASP A 63 -4.11 1.68 11.05
CA ASP A 63 -3.99 3.13 10.95
C ASP A 63 -5.39 3.79 10.91
N PRO A 64 -5.94 4.19 12.07
CA PRO A 64 -7.28 4.76 12.14
C PRO A 64 -7.42 6.08 11.38
N ALA A 65 -6.32 6.84 11.23
CA ALA A 65 -6.35 8.11 10.52
C ALA A 65 -6.50 7.88 9.01
N PHE A 66 -5.80 6.88 8.47
CA PHE A 66 -5.93 6.46 7.09
C PHE A 66 -7.32 5.87 6.81
N VAL A 67 -7.76 4.90 7.63
CA VAL A 67 -9.08 4.24 7.47
C VAL A 67 -10.21 5.26 7.51
N LYS A 68 -10.21 6.17 8.49
CA LYS A 68 -11.22 7.24 8.58
C LYS A 68 -11.27 8.14 7.34
N GLY A 69 -10.16 8.24 6.61
CA GLY A 69 -10.12 8.97 5.34
C GLY A 69 -10.98 8.32 4.26
N LEU A 70 -11.10 6.99 4.25
CA LEU A 70 -11.69 6.20 3.16
C LEU A 70 -13.22 6.20 3.10
N GLY A 71 -13.91 6.43 4.22
CA GLY A 71 -15.37 6.41 4.27
C GLY A 71 -15.95 7.09 5.52
N PRO A 72 -17.27 7.37 5.52
CA PRO A 72 -17.93 8.07 6.63
C PRO A 72 -18.17 7.17 7.86
N THR A 73 -18.27 5.86 7.67
CA THR A 73 -18.36 4.85 8.73
C THR A 73 -17.20 3.88 8.63
N THR A 74 -16.92 3.14 9.71
CA THR A 74 -15.85 2.14 9.74
C THR A 74 -16.09 1.03 8.72
N GLU A 75 -17.34 0.60 8.55
CA GLU A 75 -17.74 -0.44 7.61
C GLU A 75 -17.47 0.01 6.17
N MET A 76 -17.99 1.18 5.78
CA MET A 76 -17.77 1.73 4.43
C MET A 76 -16.29 2.02 4.16
N ALA A 77 -15.54 2.47 5.16
CA ALA A 77 -14.10 2.68 5.03
C ALA A 77 -13.32 1.37 4.83
N THR A 78 -13.75 0.30 5.50
CA THR A 78 -13.14 -1.03 5.37
C THR A 78 -13.47 -1.65 4.01
N GLU A 79 -14.71 -1.53 3.54
CA GLU A 79 -15.10 -1.95 2.19
C GLU A 79 -14.31 -1.19 1.11
N ALA A 80 -14.19 0.14 1.25
CA ALA A 80 -13.40 0.95 0.33
C ALA A 80 -11.90 0.59 0.37
N LEU A 81 -11.35 0.26 1.54
CA LEU A 81 -9.97 -0.22 1.67
C LEU A 81 -9.77 -1.53 0.88
N LEU A 82 -10.67 -2.50 1.05
CA LEU A 82 -10.61 -3.79 0.36
C LEU A 82 -10.69 -3.59 -1.16
N ASP A 83 -11.70 -2.85 -1.65
CA ASP A 83 -11.84 -2.53 -3.08
C ASP A 83 -10.60 -1.80 -3.63
N GLY A 84 -10.06 -0.84 -2.87
CA GLY A 84 -8.86 -0.11 -3.27
C GLY A 84 -7.63 -1.00 -3.41
N VAL A 85 -7.41 -1.93 -2.47
CA VAL A 85 -6.30 -2.89 -2.51
C VAL A 85 -6.48 -3.87 -3.68
N GLU A 86 -7.69 -4.42 -3.86
CA GLU A 86 -7.98 -5.33 -4.97
C GLU A 86 -7.75 -4.66 -6.33
N ARG A 87 -8.18 -3.41 -6.50
CA ARG A 87 -7.91 -2.63 -7.72
C ARG A 87 -6.42 -2.39 -7.94
N ALA A 88 -5.68 -2.03 -6.90
CA ALA A 88 -4.23 -1.84 -7.00
C ALA A 88 -3.51 -3.12 -7.39
N VAL A 89 -3.98 -4.29 -6.94
CA VAL A 89 -3.48 -5.60 -7.37
C VAL A 89 -3.87 -5.88 -8.83
N ALA A 90 -5.14 -5.70 -9.20
CA ALA A 90 -5.64 -5.93 -10.54
C ALA A 90 -4.95 -5.04 -11.59
N ARG A 91 -4.60 -3.80 -11.24
CA ARG A 91 -3.83 -2.88 -12.08
C ARG A 91 -2.36 -3.26 -12.19
N GLY A 92 -1.86 -4.10 -11.28
CA GLY A 92 -0.46 -4.46 -11.19
C GLY A 92 0.41 -3.40 -10.49
N THR A 93 -0.20 -2.45 -9.78
CA THR A 93 0.52 -1.55 -8.86
C THR A 93 1.08 -2.34 -7.69
N PHE A 94 0.26 -3.24 -7.15
CA PHE A 94 0.64 -4.19 -6.11
C PHE A 94 0.81 -5.60 -6.69
N LEU A 95 1.75 -6.34 -6.09
CA LEU A 95 1.84 -7.78 -6.19
C LEU A 95 1.23 -8.37 -4.92
N HIS A 96 0.43 -9.42 -5.07
CA HIS A 96 -0.20 -10.11 -3.95
C HIS A 96 0.23 -11.57 -3.92
N ILE A 97 0.63 -12.04 -2.75
CA ILE A 97 0.86 -13.45 -2.49
C ILE A 97 0.17 -13.86 -1.20
N ASN A 98 -0.26 -15.12 -1.17
CA ASN A 98 -0.75 -15.76 0.04
C ASN A 98 0.31 -16.76 0.51
N ILE A 99 0.73 -16.63 1.77
CA ILE A 99 1.64 -17.58 2.41
C ILE A 99 0.89 -18.39 3.47
N GLU A 100 1.14 -19.69 3.52
CA GLU A 100 0.68 -20.53 4.63
C GLU A 100 1.70 -20.43 5.77
N SER A 101 1.24 -20.00 6.94
CA SER A 101 2.01 -19.94 8.18
C SER A 101 1.36 -20.84 9.23
N ALA A 102 2.07 -21.10 10.34
CA ALA A 102 1.53 -21.83 11.49
C ALA A 102 0.26 -21.18 12.06
N ASP A 103 0.14 -19.86 11.94
CA ASP A 103 -1.02 -19.07 12.38
C ASP A 103 -2.12 -18.93 11.31
N GLY A 104 -1.99 -19.66 10.18
CA GLY A 104 -2.91 -19.63 9.05
C GLY A 104 -2.38 -18.90 7.83
N LYS A 105 -3.29 -18.60 6.90
CA LYS A 105 -2.98 -17.91 5.64
C LYS A 105 -2.73 -16.43 5.88
N MET A 106 -1.67 -15.89 5.29
CA MET A 106 -1.31 -14.48 5.39
C MET A 106 -1.18 -13.86 4.00
N ASP A 107 -1.97 -12.81 3.76
CA ASP A 107 -1.91 -12.02 2.54
C ASP A 107 -0.85 -10.92 2.65
N LEU A 108 0.11 -10.96 1.73
CA LEU A 108 1.20 -10.00 1.63
C LEU A 108 1.09 -9.21 0.33
N TYR A 109 1.20 -7.89 0.46
CA TYR A 109 1.14 -6.92 -0.64
C TYR A 109 2.48 -6.23 -0.80
N PHE A 110 3.04 -6.25 -2.01
CA PHE A 110 4.30 -5.64 -2.38
C PHE A 110 4.07 -4.58 -3.45
N MET A 111 4.88 -3.51 -3.47
CA MET A 111 4.93 -2.66 -4.68
C MET A 111 5.50 -3.47 -5.84
N ASN A 112 4.90 -3.33 -7.03
CA ASN A 112 5.40 -3.95 -8.26
C ASN A 112 6.67 -3.27 -8.80
N THR A 113 7.73 -3.36 -8.02
CA THR A 113 9.09 -2.93 -8.35
C THR A 113 9.94 -4.17 -8.64
N GLU A 114 11.13 -3.99 -9.21
CA GLU A 114 12.08 -5.11 -9.38
C GLU A 114 12.37 -5.84 -8.05
N LYS A 115 12.56 -5.08 -6.97
CA LYS A 115 12.75 -5.64 -5.62
C LYS A 115 11.52 -6.37 -5.11
N GLY A 116 10.33 -5.85 -5.38
CA GLY A 116 9.06 -6.50 -5.01
C GLY A 116 8.88 -7.83 -5.75
N ARG A 117 9.12 -7.86 -7.06
CA ARG A 117 9.06 -9.09 -7.86
C ARG A 117 10.08 -10.14 -7.40
N ALA A 118 11.33 -9.72 -7.18
CA ALA A 118 12.37 -10.62 -6.66
C ALA A 118 12.01 -11.20 -5.28
N ALA A 119 11.38 -10.40 -4.40
CA ALA A 119 10.92 -10.87 -3.10
C ALA A 119 9.79 -11.90 -3.23
N VAL A 120 8.80 -11.63 -4.09
CA VAL A 120 7.71 -12.57 -4.40
C VAL A 120 8.26 -13.88 -4.95
N ASP A 121 9.15 -13.82 -5.94
CA ASP A 121 9.75 -15.01 -6.55
C ASP A 121 10.53 -15.87 -5.52
N GLY A 122 11.30 -15.24 -4.64
CA GLY A 122 12.05 -15.94 -3.60
C GLY A 122 11.13 -16.63 -2.58
N ILE A 123 10.01 -15.99 -2.23
CA ILE A 123 8.99 -16.58 -1.33
C ILE A 123 8.32 -17.78 -2.02
N THR A 124 7.90 -17.64 -3.27
CA THR A 124 7.22 -18.71 -4.02
C THR A 124 8.11 -19.93 -4.24
N LYS A 125 9.43 -19.74 -4.40
CA LYS A 125 10.39 -20.84 -4.58
C LYS A 125 10.75 -21.58 -3.28
N GLY A 126 10.22 -21.17 -2.13
CA GLY A 126 10.58 -21.77 -0.84
C GLY A 126 12.03 -21.48 -0.43
N GLU A 127 12.68 -20.49 -1.05
CA GLU A 127 14.01 -20.01 -0.65
C GLU A 127 13.96 -19.14 0.62
N TRP A 128 12.79 -19.07 1.25
CA TRP A 128 12.56 -18.39 2.52
C TRP A 128 13.15 -19.22 3.67
N ARG A 129 14.28 -18.77 4.19
CA ARG A 129 14.88 -19.20 5.47
C ARG A 129 15.09 -18.00 6.37
#